data_AF-A0A444UFU7-F1
#
_entry.id   AF-A0A444UFU7-F1
#
_cell.length_a   1.000
_cell.length_b   1.000
_cell.length_c   1.000
_cell.angle_alpha   90.00
_cell.angle_beta   90.00
_cell.angle_gamma   90.00
#
_symmetry.space_group_name_H-M   'P 1'
#
loop_
_entity.id
_entity.type
_entity.pdbx_description
1 polymer ?
#
loop_
_entity_poly.entity_id
_entity_poly.type
_entity_poly.pdbx_seq_one_letter_code
_entity_poly.pdbx_strand_id
1 'polypeptide(L)'
;MDNSGKEKEALALIAEAEKKMKSSQSFFANMFGFVYQSEVSAGNAFAQAAQLHLQQQSKHDAATSFIDAGNAFKKADPQEAINCLNRAIEIYTDMAIAHYEQAADYYKGEESNRYCETLNQTGTVRP
;
A
#
# COMPACT_ATOMS: atom_id res chain seq x y z
N MET A 1 32.10 47.93 -39.29
CA MET A 1 30.64 47.64 -39.39
C MET A 1 30.39 46.64 -38.29
N ASP A 2 30.06 47.15 -37.11
CA ASP A 2 30.33 46.45 -35.87
C ASP A 2 29.07 45.72 -35.42
N ASN A 3 28.94 44.48 -35.88
CA ASN A 3 27.78 43.61 -35.62
C ASN A 3 27.73 43.09 -34.15
N SER A 4 28.75 43.39 -33.35
CA SER A 4 28.93 42.93 -31.96
C SER A 4 27.88 43.47 -30.99
N GLY A 5 27.31 44.65 -31.25
CA GLY A 5 26.28 45.24 -30.39
C GLY A 5 24.94 44.52 -30.48
N LYS A 6 24.52 44.18 -31.71
CA LYS A 6 23.22 43.52 -31.98
C LYS A 6 23.22 42.06 -31.53
N GLU A 7 24.36 41.38 -31.59
CA GLU A 7 24.50 40.01 -31.07
C GLU A 7 24.32 39.96 -29.55
N LYS A 8 24.85 40.95 -28.81
CA LYS A 8 24.69 41.02 -27.35
C LYS A 8 23.25 41.31 -26.93
N GLU A 9 22.55 42.18 -27.66
CA GLU A 9 21.12 42.45 -27.42
C GLU A 9 20.26 41.22 -27.73
N ALA A 10 20.52 40.52 -28.83
CA ALA A 10 19.81 39.29 -29.17
C ALA A 10 20.04 38.19 -28.12
N LEU A 11 21.27 38.03 -27.63
CA LEU A 11 21.59 37.09 -26.55
C LEU A 11 20.92 37.47 -25.23
N ALA A 12 20.85 38.77 -24.90
CA ALA A 12 20.16 39.25 -23.71
C ALA A 12 18.63 38.98 -23.79
N LEU A 13 18.03 39.19 -24.97
CA LEU A 13 16.62 38.89 -25.23
C LEU A 13 16.32 37.38 -25.14
N ILE A 14 17.21 36.52 -25.66
CA ILE A 14 17.10 35.06 -25.52
C ILE A 14 17.21 34.64 -24.04
N ALA A 15 18.17 35.21 -23.30
CA ALA A 15 18.34 34.93 -21.88
C ALA A 15 17.14 35.37 -21.02
N GLU A 16 16.54 36.52 -21.34
CA GLU A 16 15.34 36.99 -20.65
C GLU A 16 14.11 36.13 -20.98
N ALA A 17 13.98 35.71 -22.24
CA ALA A 17 12.93 34.78 -22.67
C ALA A 17 13.06 33.43 -21.96
N GLU A 18 14.27 32.87 -21.83
CA GLU A 18 14.51 31.64 -21.06
C GLU A 18 14.16 31.80 -19.57
N LYS A 19 14.45 32.95 -18.96
CA LYS A 19 14.12 33.21 -17.55
C LYS A 19 12.60 33.25 -17.32
N LYS A 20 11.85 33.87 -18.24
CA LYS A 20 10.38 33.87 -18.23
C LYS A 20 9.79 32.49 -18.54
N MET A 21 10.41 31.71 -19.43
CA MET A 21 9.99 30.32 -19.71
C MET A 21 10.28 29.38 -18.54
N LYS A 22 11.46 29.44 -17.91
CA LYS A 22 11.81 28.63 -16.72
C LYS A 22 10.89 28.95 -15.53
N SER A 23 10.52 30.21 -15.32
CA SER A 23 9.54 30.61 -14.30
C SER A 23 8.17 29.94 -14.52
N SER A 24 7.68 29.88 -15.76
CA SER A 24 6.42 29.22 -16.11
C SER A 24 6.52 27.69 -16.04
N GLN A 25 7.65 27.12 -16.50
CA GLN A 25 7.93 25.69 -16.44
C GLN A 25 8.05 25.20 -14.98
N SER A 26 8.65 26.00 -14.10
CA SER A 26 8.73 25.74 -12.65
C SER A 26 7.38 25.82 -11.95
N PHE A 27 6.46 26.69 -12.39
CA PHE A 27 5.11 26.77 -11.79
C PHE A 27 4.32 25.48 -12.03
N PHE A 28 4.29 24.98 -13.28
CA PHE A 28 3.62 23.72 -13.60
C PHE A 28 4.39 22.49 -13.11
N ALA A 29 5.73 22.50 -13.19
CA ALA A 29 6.54 21.41 -12.64
C ALA A 29 6.44 21.31 -11.11
N ASN A 30 6.35 22.44 -10.39
CA ASN A 30 6.04 22.41 -8.96
C ASN A 30 4.63 21.91 -8.71
N MET A 31 3.64 22.30 -9.52
CA MET A 31 2.25 21.86 -9.31
C MET A 31 2.08 20.36 -9.57
N PHE A 32 2.62 19.82 -10.67
CA PHE A 32 2.56 18.39 -10.99
C PHE A 32 3.53 17.56 -10.14
N GLY A 33 4.75 18.04 -9.91
CA GLY A 33 5.73 17.38 -9.04
C GLY A 33 5.28 17.31 -7.59
N PHE A 34 4.63 18.36 -7.06
CA PHE A 34 4.03 18.33 -5.72
C PHE A 34 2.92 17.29 -5.60
N VAL A 35 2.09 17.09 -6.64
CA VAL A 35 1.04 16.06 -6.61
C VAL A 35 1.66 14.67 -6.49
N TYR A 36 2.65 14.31 -7.30
CA TYR A 36 3.34 13.01 -7.19
C TYR A 36 4.10 12.87 -5.86
N GLN A 37 4.78 13.92 -5.39
CA GLN A 37 5.48 13.90 -4.11
C GLN A 37 4.50 13.77 -2.92
N SER A 38 3.30 14.36 -3.04
CA SER A 38 2.24 14.26 -2.03
C SER A 38 1.62 12.86 -2.00
N GLU A 39 1.42 12.21 -3.16
CA GLU A 39 0.95 10.83 -3.25
C GLU A 39 1.97 9.85 -2.62
N VAL A 40 3.26 10.04 -2.90
CA VAL A 40 4.35 9.26 -2.25
C VAL A 40 4.39 9.49 -0.74
N SER A 41 4.22 10.74 -0.30
CA SER A 41 4.21 11.07 1.13
C SER A 41 2.98 10.49 1.84
N ALA A 42 1.82 10.47 1.17
CA ALA A 42 0.62 9.81 1.65
C ALA A 42 0.81 8.30 1.73
N GLY A 43 1.38 7.66 0.69
CA GLY A 43 1.72 6.25 0.70
C GLY A 43 2.63 5.86 1.86
N ASN A 44 3.63 6.69 2.17
CA ASN A 44 4.52 6.47 3.32
C ASN A 44 3.78 6.54 4.65
N ALA A 45 2.85 7.49 4.81
CA ALA A 45 2.02 7.60 6.00
C ALA A 45 1.09 6.38 6.16
N PHE A 46 0.49 5.90 5.06
CA PHE A 46 -0.32 4.68 5.06
C PHE A 46 0.50 3.43 5.40
N ALA A 47 1.72 3.31 4.87
CA ALA A 47 2.61 2.20 5.20
C ALA A 47 3.00 2.19 6.68
N GLN A 48 3.24 3.36 7.29
CA GLN A 48 3.49 3.48 8.72
C GLN A 48 2.24 3.15 9.55
N ALA A 49 1.06 3.65 9.15
CA ALA A 49 -0.19 3.33 9.81
C ALA A 49 -0.48 1.82 9.77
N ALA A 50 -0.24 1.17 8.63
CA ALA A 50 -0.39 -0.27 8.47
C ALA A 50 0.50 -1.06 9.45
N GLN A 51 1.74 -0.60 9.69
CA GLN A 51 2.63 -1.22 10.68
C GLN A 51 2.10 -1.05 12.11
N LEU A 52 1.50 0.09 12.45
CA LEU A 52 0.86 0.29 13.75
C LEU A 52 -0.38 -0.59 13.91
N HIS A 53 -1.17 -0.78 12.85
CA HIS A 53 -2.31 -1.70 12.87
C HIS A 53 -1.90 -3.16 13.09
N LEU A 54 -0.74 -3.59 12.56
CA LEU A 54 -0.16 -4.90 12.86
C LEU A 54 0.19 -5.05 14.34
N GLN A 55 0.71 -4.00 14.99
CA GLN A 55 0.98 -4.01 16.43
C GLN A 55 -0.30 -4.06 17.27
N GLN A 56 -1.40 -3.50 16.75
CA GLN A 56 -2.72 -3.51 17.41
C GLN A 56 -3.54 -4.78 17.12
N GLN A 57 -2.95 -5.82 16.54
CA GLN A 57 -3.62 -7.05 16.07
C GLN A 57 -4.75 -6.86 15.04
N SER A 58 -4.99 -5.64 14.53
CA SER A 58 -6.00 -5.41 13.50
C SER A 58 -5.42 -5.70 12.11
N LYS A 59 -5.22 -6.99 11.84
CA LYS A 59 -4.64 -7.50 10.57
C LYS A 59 -5.43 -7.02 9.35
N HIS A 60 -6.75 -6.94 9.47
CA HIS A 60 -7.61 -6.54 8.37
C HIS A 60 -7.42 -5.06 7.98
N ASP A 61 -7.28 -4.17 8.96
CA ASP A 61 -7.06 -2.73 8.73
C ASP A 61 -5.64 -2.47 8.20
N ALA A 62 -4.67 -3.25 8.70
CA ALA A 62 -3.30 -3.21 8.19
C ALA A 62 -3.25 -3.58 6.70
N ALA A 63 -3.96 -4.62 6.29
CA ALA A 63 -3.98 -5.07 4.90
C ALA A 63 -4.61 -4.02 3.97
N THR A 64 -5.75 -3.42 4.35
CA THR A 64 -6.39 -2.33 3.60
C THR A 64 -5.44 -1.13 3.45
N SER A 65 -4.76 -0.75 4.53
CA SER A 65 -3.80 0.38 4.52
C SER A 65 -2.61 0.12 3.60
N PHE A 66 -2.11 -1.12 3.52
CA PHE A 66 -1.06 -1.49 2.56
C PHE A 66 -1.53 -1.45 1.10
N ILE A 67 -2.79 -1.79 0.82
CA ILE A 67 -3.38 -1.65 -0.52
C ILE A 67 -3.48 -0.18 -0.91
N ASP A 68 -3.92 0.68 -0.01
CA ASP A 68 -4.01 2.12 -0.24
C ASP A 68 -2.62 2.75 -0.47
N ALA A 69 -1.61 2.32 0.31
CA ALA A 69 -0.22 2.69 0.07
C ALA A 69 0.26 2.25 -1.33
N GLY A 70 0.00 1.00 -1.73
CA GLY A 70 0.36 0.51 -3.06
C GLY A 70 -0.33 1.28 -4.20
N ASN A 71 -1.59 1.67 -4.00
CA ASN A 71 -2.34 2.50 -4.95
C ASN A 71 -1.73 3.90 -5.11
N ALA A 72 -1.24 4.49 -4.02
CA ALA A 72 -0.56 5.78 -4.04
C ALA A 72 0.82 5.71 -4.71
N PHE A 73 1.57 4.62 -4.49
CA PHE A 73 2.90 4.45 -5.10
C PHE A 73 2.87 4.04 -6.57
N LYS A 74 1.79 3.43 -7.07
CA LYS A 74 1.67 2.91 -8.44
C LYS A 74 2.20 3.84 -9.56
N LYS A 75 1.99 5.16 -9.44
CA LYS A 75 2.39 6.14 -10.46
C LYS A 75 3.77 6.74 -10.23
N ALA A 76 4.26 6.70 -8.99
CA ALA A 76 5.49 7.37 -8.57
C ALA A 76 6.65 6.39 -8.42
N ASP A 77 6.42 5.26 -7.77
CA ASP A 77 7.38 4.18 -7.61
C ASP A 77 6.69 2.80 -7.70
N PRO A 78 6.76 2.14 -8.88
CA PRO A 78 6.12 0.84 -9.06
C PRO A 78 6.82 -0.27 -8.27
N GLN A 79 8.10 -0.15 -7.93
CA GLN A 79 8.79 -1.17 -7.11
C GLN A 79 8.24 -1.14 -5.68
N GLU A 80 8.06 0.06 -5.14
CA GLU A 80 7.58 0.19 -3.77
C GLU A 80 6.07 -0.11 -3.64
N ALA A 81 5.31 0.12 -4.71
CA ALA A 81 3.94 -0.38 -4.82
C ALA A 81 3.88 -1.92 -4.73
N ILE A 82 4.77 -2.63 -5.44
CA ILE A 82 4.83 -4.10 -5.42
C ILE A 82 5.15 -4.59 -4.00
N ASN A 83 6.12 -3.97 -3.32
CA ASN A 83 6.45 -4.33 -1.94
C ASN A 83 5.27 -4.13 -0.98
N CYS A 84 4.53 -3.02 -1.10
CA CYS A 84 3.33 -2.79 -0.29
C CYS A 84 2.24 -3.84 -0.56
N LEU A 85 2.00 -4.18 -1.83
CA LEU A 85 1.00 -5.18 -2.21
C LEU A 85 1.38 -6.59 -1.75
N ASN A 86 2.66 -6.97 -1.83
CA ASN A 86 3.15 -8.26 -1.32
C ASN A 86 2.87 -8.40 0.17
N ARG A 87 3.11 -7.34 0.96
CA ARG A 87 2.79 -7.34 2.39
C ARG A 87 1.29 -7.49 2.66
N ALA A 88 0.44 -6.86 1.86
CA ALA A 88 -1.01 -7.05 1.97
C ALA A 88 -1.41 -8.50 1.68
N ILE A 89 -0.82 -9.12 0.65
CA ILE A 89 -1.08 -10.53 0.29
C ILE A 89 -0.67 -11.47 1.42
N GLU A 90 0.49 -11.27 2.03
CA GLU A 90 0.96 -12.05 3.18
C GLU A 90 -0.06 -12.01 4.33
N ILE A 91 -0.52 -10.81 4.69
CA ILE A 91 -1.50 -10.63 5.78
C ILE A 91 -2.84 -11.34 5.46
N TYR A 92 -3.37 -11.17 4.24
CA TYR A 92 -4.60 -11.83 3.85
C TYR A 92 -4.48 -13.36 3.79
N THR A 93 -3.32 -13.85 3.37
CA THR A 93 -3.04 -15.29 3.32
C THR A 93 -3.01 -15.89 4.72
N ASP A 94 -2.32 -15.23 5.66
CA ASP A 94 -2.30 -15.63 7.07
C ASP A 94 -3.70 -15.65 7.69
N MET A 95 -4.53 -14.64 7.38
CA MET A 95 -5.92 -14.59 7.84
C MET A 95 -6.75 -15.74 7.23
N ALA A 96 -6.59 -16.01 5.94
CA ALA A 96 -7.30 -17.10 5.28
C ALA A 96 -6.94 -18.46 5.89
N ILE A 97 -5.66 -18.73 6.12
CA ILE A 97 -5.19 -19.97 6.75
C ILE A 97 -5.81 -20.13 8.14
N ALA A 98 -5.79 -19.08 8.97
CA ALA A 98 -6.38 -19.14 10.31
C ALA A 98 -7.89 -19.46 10.28
N HIS A 99 -8.63 -18.90 9.32
CA HIS A 99 -10.05 -19.23 9.13
C HIS A 99 -10.27 -20.67 8.66
N TYR A 100 -9.43 -21.18 7.77
CA TYR A 100 -9.48 -22.58 7.34
C TYR A 100 -9.17 -23.54 8.49
N GLU A 101 -8.19 -23.24 9.33
CA GLU A 101 -7.85 -24.05 10.51
C GLU A 101 -9.00 -24.08 11.52
N GLN A 102 -9.59 -22.93 11.83
CA GLN A 102 -10.76 -22.86 12.73
C GLN A 102 -11.94 -23.68 12.21
N ALA A 103 -12.20 -23.64 10.90
CA ALA A 103 -13.23 -24.46 10.28
C ALA A 103 -12.89 -25.96 10.38
N ALA A 104 -11.65 -26.35 10.10
CA ALA A 104 -11.20 -27.74 10.19
C ALA A 104 -11.31 -28.29 11.62
N ASP A 105 -10.96 -27.50 12.63
CA ASP A 105 -11.08 -27.86 14.04
C ASP A 105 -12.53 -27.98 14.48
N TYR A 106 -13.42 -27.12 13.98
CA TYR A 106 -14.85 -27.22 14.22
C TYR A 106 -15.41 -28.57 13.72
N TYR A 107 -15.06 -28.98 12.48
CA TYR A 107 -15.50 -30.26 11.93
C TYR A 107 -14.95 -31.47 12.71
N LYS A 108 -13.69 -31.44 13.16
CA LYS A 108 -13.14 -32.48 14.05
C LYS A 108 -13.83 -32.52 15.41
N GLY A 109 -14.18 -31.36 15.96
CA GLY A 109 -14.91 -31.24 17.23
C GLY A 109 -16.31 -31.84 17.17
N GLU A 110 -17.04 -31.64 16.06
CA GLU A 110 -18.37 -32.24 15.87
C GLU A 110 -18.33 -33.78 15.82
N GLU A 111 -17.35 -34.39 15.16
CA GLU A 111 -17.19 -35.85 15.17
C GLU A 111 -16.89 -36.38 16.57
N SER A 112 -16.00 -35.71 17.32
CA SER A 112 -15.66 -36.11 18.69
C SER A 112 -16.84 -35.95 19.65
N ASN A 113 -17.62 -34.88 19.54
CA ASN A 113 -18.80 -34.66 20.38
C ASN A 113 -19.93 -35.64 20.06
N ARG A 114 -20.17 -35.95 18.79
CA ARG A 114 -21.14 -37.00 18.38
C ARG A 114 -20.74 -38.39 18.90
N TYR A 115 -19.44 -38.71 18.92
CA TYR A 115 -18.95 -39.98 19.47
C TYR A 115 -19.14 -40.07 20.99
N CYS A 116 -18.89 -38.98 21.72
CA CYS A 116 -19.15 -38.91 23.16
C CYS A 116 -20.66 -38.95 23.50
N GLU A 117 -21.51 -38.25 22.76
CA GLU A 117 -22.96 -38.28 22.97
C GLU A 117 -23.56 -39.66 22.69
N THR A 118 -23.11 -40.33 21.63
CA THR A 118 -23.54 -41.71 21.33
C THR A 118 -23.04 -42.71 22.36
N LEU A 119 -21.83 -42.58 22.91
CA LEU A 119 -21.34 -43.41 24.03
C LEU A 119 -22.14 -43.19 25.32
N ASN A 120 -22.54 -41.95 25.62
CA ASN A 120 -23.36 -41.64 26.79
C ASN A 120 -24.82 -42.11 26.63
N GLN A 121 -25.35 -42.13 25.40
CA GLN A 121 -26.70 -42.64 25.10
C GLN A 121 -26.76 -44.18 24.98
N THR A 122 -25.67 -44.84 24.58
CA THR A 122 -25.63 -46.31 24.38
C THR A 122 -25.30 -47.11 25.65
N GLY A 123 -25.12 -46.45 26.79
CA GLY A 123 -25.28 -47.06 28.11
C GLY A 123 -24.56 -48.41 28.27
N THR A 124 -23.24 -48.46 28.12
CA THR A 124 -22.50 -49.60 28.66
C THR A 124 -22.24 -49.37 30.15
N VAL A 125 -23.25 -49.67 30.97
CA VAL A 125 -22.99 -50.47 32.16
C VAL A 125 -22.49 -51.81 31.62
N ARG A 126 -21.19 -52.06 31.64
CA ARG A 126 -20.69 -53.44 31.51
C ARG A 126 -20.13 -53.87 32.87
N PRO A 127 -20.46 -55.12 33.30
CA PRO A 127 -20.22 -55.64 34.65
C PRO A 127 -18.74 -55.80 34.98
#